data_AF-A0A9W4S5A8-F1
#
_entry.id   AF-A0A9W4S5A8-F1
#
_cell.length_a   1.000
_cell.length_b   1.000
_cell.length_c   1.000
_cell.angle_alpha   90.00
_cell.angle_beta   90.00
_cell.angle_gamma   90.00
#
_symmetry.space_group_name_H-M   'P 1'
#
loop_
_entity.id
_entity.type
_entity.pdbx_description
1 polymer ?
#
loop_
_entity_poly.entity_id
_entity_poly.type
_entity_poly.pdbx_seq_one_letter_code
_entity_poly.pdbx_strand_id
1 'polypeptide(L)'
;MSLGNAASVAEGMAQPDYGFFSKLTEDTIHGAGHQGVGGMYGVLSDIWASPGDPLFWLHHCNIDRSWWSWQSRNLTERLHDISGPITPFDHDNRLGGNVTLDFEVRTNSTINVNLPIRDLMDIGNDFLCYTYDFLY
;
A
#
# COMPACT_ATOMS: atom_id res chain seq x y z
N MET A 1 -10.87 -9.82 18.05
CA MET A 1 -9.53 -9.21 18.02
C MET A 1 -9.61 -8.11 16.97
N SER A 2 -9.36 -6.84 17.30
CA SER A 2 -9.43 -5.76 16.30
C SER A 2 -8.25 -5.88 15.35
N LEU A 3 -8.48 -6.01 14.06
CA LEU A 3 -7.43 -6.16 13.05
C LEU A 3 -6.66 -4.84 12.80
N GLY A 4 -7.29 -3.69 13.01
CA GLY A 4 -6.63 -2.38 12.97
C GLY A 4 -6.39 -1.83 14.36
N ASN A 5 -5.14 -1.82 14.82
CA ASN A 5 -4.75 -1.22 16.11
C ASN A 5 -3.26 -0.80 16.13
N ALA A 6 -2.81 -0.18 17.22
CA ALA A 6 -1.41 0.27 17.35
C ALA A 6 -0.38 -0.87 17.32
N ALA A 7 -0.74 -2.07 17.81
CA ALA A 7 0.14 -3.23 17.78
C ALA A 7 0.33 -3.75 16.35
N SER A 8 -0.72 -3.81 15.53
CA SER A 8 -0.58 -4.19 14.11
C SER A 8 0.28 -3.19 13.33
N VAL A 9 0.18 -1.89 13.64
CA VAL A 9 1.08 -0.88 13.04
C VAL A 9 2.53 -1.15 13.45
N ALA A 10 2.79 -1.34 14.75
CA ALA A 10 4.12 -1.63 15.25
C ALA A 10 4.72 -2.92 14.66
N GLU A 11 3.89 -3.95 14.49
CA GLU A 11 4.28 -5.21 13.86
C GLU A 11 4.60 -5.02 12.36
N GLY A 12 3.80 -4.23 11.64
CA GLY A 12 4.11 -3.83 10.25
C GLY A 12 5.47 -3.14 10.14
N MET A 13 5.73 -2.17 11.02
CA MET A 13 7.02 -1.46 11.02
C MET A 13 8.24 -2.36 11.28
N ALA A 14 8.02 -3.49 11.97
CA ALA A 14 9.05 -4.47 12.29
C ALA A 14 9.30 -5.51 11.18
N GLN A 15 8.48 -5.53 10.11
CA GLN A 15 8.64 -6.52 9.05
C GLN A 15 9.97 -6.32 8.31
N PRO A 16 10.64 -7.42 7.93
CA PRO A 16 12.00 -7.38 7.39
C PRO A 16 12.03 -6.87 5.95
N ASP A 17 11.01 -7.19 5.16
CA ASP A 17 10.90 -6.86 3.74
C ASP A 17 9.48 -6.42 3.37
N TYR A 18 9.34 -5.86 2.17
CA TYR A 18 8.09 -5.36 1.63
C TYR A 18 7.02 -6.46 1.53
N GLY A 19 7.41 -7.70 1.23
CA GLY A 19 6.47 -8.80 1.05
C GLY A 19 5.73 -9.15 2.34
N PHE A 20 6.47 -9.27 3.45
CA PHE A 20 5.85 -9.46 4.77
C PHE A 20 5.13 -8.20 5.26
N PHE A 21 5.68 -7.00 5.00
CA PHE A 21 5.04 -5.73 5.34
C PHE A 21 3.66 -5.60 4.67
N SER A 22 3.61 -5.73 3.35
CA SER A 22 2.38 -5.63 2.55
C SER A 22 1.38 -6.70 2.98
N LYS A 23 1.79 -7.97 3.05
CA LYS A 23 0.90 -9.06 3.46
C LYS A 23 0.23 -8.81 4.81
N LEU A 24 0.99 -8.35 5.81
CA LEU A 24 0.43 -8.05 7.13
C LEU A 24 -0.48 -6.83 7.10
N THR A 25 -0.05 -5.74 6.46
CA THR A 25 -0.74 -4.45 6.52
C THR A 25 -2.01 -4.39 5.66
N GLU A 26 -2.06 -5.13 4.56
CA GLU A 26 -3.26 -5.33 3.73
C GLU A 26 -4.40 -5.99 4.54
N ASP A 27 -4.08 -7.05 5.30
CA ASP A 27 -5.09 -7.75 6.12
C ASP A 27 -5.45 -6.99 7.43
N THR A 28 -4.52 -6.21 7.96
CA THR A 28 -4.70 -5.51 9.25
C THR A 28 -5.25 -4.11 9.06
N ILE A 29 -4.37 -3.10 8.95
CA ILE A 29 -4.75 -1.68 8.99
C ILE A 29 -5.49 -1.22 7.74
N HIS A 30 -5.22 -1.81 6.58
CA HIS A 30 -5.94 -1.54 5.32
C HIS A 30 -7.32 -2.18 5.35
N GLY A 31 -7.38 -3.50 5.46
CA GLY A 31 -8.65 -4.23 5.54
C GLY A 31 -9.57 -3.74 6.66
N ALA A 32 -9.03 -3.49 7.86
CA ALA A 32 -9.81 -2.96 8.97
C ALA A 32 -10.31 -1.54 8.74
N GLY A 33 -9.57 -0.70 8.00
CA GLY A 33 -10.01 0.65 7.64
C GLY A 33 -11.21 0.61 6.70
N HIS A 34 -11.12 -0.18 5.63
CA HIS A 34 -12.23 -0.37 4.69
C HIS A 34 -13.47 -0.95 5.38
N GLN A 35 -13.31 -2.03 6.13
CA GLN A 35 -14.42 -2.71 6.80
C GLN A 35 -14.98 -1.95 7.99
N GLY A 36 -14.14 -1.21 8.72
CA GLY A 36 -14.53 -0.47 9.92
C GLY A 36 -15.49 0.69 9.63
N VAL A 37 -15.34 1.33 8.47
CA VAL A 37 -16.23 2.42 8.03
C VAL A 37 -17.30 1.92 7.06
N GLY A 38 -16.93 1.11 6.06
CA GLY A 38 -17.88 0.60 5.07
C GLY A 38 -18.87 -0.42 5.64
N GLY A 39 -18.47 -1.23 6.62
CA GLY A 39 -19.31 -2.27 7.18
C GLY A 39 -19.82 -3.26 6.10
N MET A 40 -20.98 -3.87 6.33
CA MET A 40 -21.47 -4.95 5.45
C MET A 40 -21.97 -4.47 4.07
N TYR A 41 -22.34 -3.20 3.94
CA TYR A 41 -23.04 -2.69 2.74
C TYR A 41 -22.51 -1.34 2.23
N GLY A 42 -21.48 -0.78 2.85
CA GLY A 42 -20.90 0.49 2.44
C GLY A 42 -20.01 0.33 1.22
N VAL A 43 -19.92 1.39 0.42
CA VAL A 43 -19.09 1.40 -0.79
C VAL A 43 -17.61 1.16 -0.45
N LEU A 44 -17.14 1.71 0.68
CA LEU A 44 -15.75 1.56 1.10
C LEU A 44 -15.33 0.11 1.37
N SER A 45 -16.25 -0.79 1.74
CA SER A 45 -15.91 -2.21 1.97
C SER A 45 -15.98 -3.07 0.71
N ASP A 46 -16.42 -2.52 -0.43
CA ASP A 46 -16.37 -3.18 -1.73
C ASP A 46 -14.97 -3.01 -2.35
N ILE A 47 -14.25 -4.12 -2.57
CA ILE A 47 -12.86 -4.09 -3.04
C ILE A 47 -12.67 -3.41 -4.41
N TRP A 48 -13.73 -3.34 -5.23
CA TRP A 48 -13.67 -2.76 -6.57
C TRP A 48 -14.25 -1.35 -6.59
N ALA A 49 -15.28 -1.08 -5.80
CA ALA A 49 -15.99 0.19 -5.77
C ALA A 49 -15.52 1.14 -4.67
N SER A 50 -14.67 0.71 -3.74
CA SER A 50 -14.21 1.51 -2.60
C SER A 50 -13.69 2.91 -2.93
N PRO A 51 -13.02 3.19 -4.08
CA PRO A 51 -12.65 4.56 -4.44
C PRO A 51 -13.83 5.53 -4.64
N GLY A 52 -15.06 5.00 -4.76
CA GLY A 52 -16.29 5.79 -4.84
C GLY A 52 -16.72 6.42 -3.51
N ASP A 53 -16.17 5.97 -2.37
CA ASP A 53 -16.35 6.61 -1.07
C ASP A 53 -15.22 7.66 -0.86
N PRO A 54 -15.53 8.94 -0.56
CA PRO A 54 -14.50 9.96 -0.34
C PRO A 54 -13.49 9.62 0.76
N LEU A 55 -13.85 8.81 1.75
CA LEU A 55 -12.94 8.40 2.81
C LEU A 55 -11.86 7.42 2.34
N PHE A 56 -12.02 6.79 1.17
CA PHE A 56 -11.00 5.97 0.54
C PHE A 56 -9.67 6.70 0.43
N TRP A 57 -9.71 7.95 -0.01
CA TRP A 57 -8.51 8.74 -0.27
C TRP A 57 -7.78 9.07 1.03
N LEU A 58 -8.50 9.45 2.09
CA LEU A 58 -7.90 9.69 3.40
C LEU A 58 -7.35 8.39 4.02
N HIS A 59 -8.06 7.28 3.84
CA HIS A 59 -7.61 5.97 4.26
C HIS A 59 -6.29 5.59 3.57
N HIS A 60 -6.23 5.66 2.24
CA HIS A 60 -5.04 5.32 1.46
C HIS A 60 -3.89 6.31 1.62
N CYS A 61 -4.13 7.60 1.90
CA CYS A 61 -3.07 8.50 2.37
C CYS A 61 -2.41 7.98 3.65
N ASN A 62 -3.17 7.39 4.57
CA ASN A 62 -2.58 6.83 5.79
C ASN A 62 -1.92 5.45 5.55
N ILE A 63 -2.35 4.68 4.56
CA ILE A 63 -1.65 3.46 4.11
C ILE A 63 -0.31 3.82 3.47
N ASP A 64 -0.29 4.81 2.57
CA ASP A 64 0.95 5.33 1.98
C ASP A 64 1.91 5.87 3.06
N ARG A 65 1.39 6.65 4.02
CA ARG A 65 2.16 7.08 5.20
C ARG A 65 2.74 5.91 5.99
N SER A 66 2.00 4.81 6.15
CA SER A 66 2.48 3.59 6.81
C SER A 66 3.65 2.97 6.03
N TRP A 67 3.50 2.86 4.71
CA TRP A 67 4.56 2.35 3.84
C TRP A 67 5.82 3.22 3.89
N TRP A 68 5.66 4.54 3.76
CA TRP A 68 6.79 5.46 3.86
C TRP A 68 7.45 5.44 5.24
N SER A 69 6.68 5.28 6.32
CA SER A 69 7.23 5.11 7.68
C SER A 69 8.09 3.85 7.77
N TRP A 70 7.68 2.76 7.12
CA TRP A 70 8.47 1.53 7.06
C TRP A 70 9.72 1.69 6.20
N GLN A 71 9.64 2.33 5.03
CA GLN A 71 10.80 2.63 4.18
C GLN A 71 11.83 3.50 4.90
N SER A 72 11.36 4.56 5.58
CA SER A 72 12.19 5.55 6.27
C SER A 72 13.06 4.98 7.39
N ARG A 73 12.74 3.79 7.91
CA ARG A 73 13.56 3.10 8.92
C ARG A 73 14.88 2.56 8.38
N ASN A 74 14.94 2.25 7.08
CA ASN A 74 16.17 1.88 6.40
C ASN A 74 16.06 2.11 4.88
N LEU A 75 16.17 3.38 4.45
CA LEU A 75 16.02 3.73 3.03
C LEU A 75 17.00 2.99 2.11
N THR A 76 18.20 2.70 2.57
CA THR A 76 19.21 1.97 1.78
C THR A 76 18.72 0.58 1.35
N GLU A 77 18.01 -0.12 2.23
CA GLU A 77 17.50 -1.47 1.95
C GLU A 77 16.05 -1.43 1.43
N ARG A 78 15.25 -0.46 1.88
CA ARG A 78 13.79 -0.49 1.74
C ARG A 78 13.23 0.43 0.68
N LEU A 79 13.99 1.45 0.24
CA LEU A 79 13.47 2.41 -0.73
C LEU A 79 13.01 1.69 -2.00
N HIS A 80 13.75 0.71 -2.49
CA HIS A 80 13.42 -0.06 -3.68
C HIS A 80 13.01 -1.51 -3.39
N ASP A 81 12.69 -1.83 -2.13
CA ASP A 81 12.20 -3.16 -1.78
C ASP A 81 10.74 -3.30 -2.25
N ILE A 82 10.52 -4.24 -3.16
CA ILE A 82 9.22 -4.54 -3.74
C ILE A 82 9.14 -6.04 -4.04
N SER A 83 8.00 -6.62 -3.75
CA SER A 83 7.70 -8.03 -4.05
C SER A 83 6.20 -8.25 -4.09
N GLY A 84 5.80 -9.48 -4.45
CA GLY A 84 4.39 -9.86 -4.58
C GLY A 84 3.99 -10.14 -6.02
N PRO A 85 2.89 -10.88 -6.21
CA PRO A 85 2.47 -11.36 -7.52
C PRO A 85 1.91 -10.23 -8.39
N ILE A 86 2.12 -10.34 -9.71
CA ILE A 86 1.47 -9.47 -10.70
C ILE A 86 -0.05 -9.70 -10.70
N THR A 87 -0.48 -10.94 -10.48
CA THR A 87 -1.91 -11.27 -10.45
C THR A 87 -2.45 -11.13 -9.02
N PRO A 88 -3.54 -10.35 -8.82
CA PRO A 88 -4.17 -10.23 -7.50
C PRO A 88 -4.51 -11.60 -6.90
N PHE A 89 -4.24 -11.78 -5.61
CA PHE A 89 -4.51 -13.00 -4.84
C PHE A 89 -3.71 -14.26 -5.28
N ASP A 90 -2.74 -14.15 -6.18
CA ASP A 90 -1.84 -15.25 -6.56
C ASP A 90 -0.64 -15.38 -5.59
N HIS A 91 -0.93 -15.60 -4.31
CA HIS A 91 0.10 -15.60 -3.25
C HIS A 91 1.20 -16.67 -3.43
N ASP A 92 0.89 -17.76 -4.15
CA ASP A 92 1.84 -18.82 -4.49
C ASP A 92 2.60 -18.54 -5.80
N ASN A 93 2.32 -17.41 -6.46
CA ASN A 93 2.95 -16.94 -7.69
C ASN A 93 2.95 -17.98 -8.83
N ARG A 94 1.80 -18.60 -9.10
CA ARG A 94 1.66 -19.66 -10.12
C ARG A 94 1.18 -19.16 -11.47
N LEU A 95 0.69 -17.92 -11.54
CA LEU A 95 0.03 -17.38 -12.74
C LEU A 95 0.92 -16.37 -13.47
N GLY A 96 1.47 -15.38 -12.75
CA GLY A 96 1.98 -14.15 -13.37
C GLY A 96 3.46 -13.84 -13.16
N GLY A 97 4.12 -14.44 -12.18
CA GLY A 97 5.40 -13.93 -11.70
C GLY A 97 5.22 -12.78 -10.70
N ASN A 98 6.33 -12.36 -10.09
CA ASN A 98 6.33 -11.22 -9.17
C ASN A 98 6.54 -9.92 -9.94
N VAL A 99 6.03 -8.83 -9.38
CA VAL A 99 6.39 -7.48 -9.85
C VAL A 99 7.88 -7.23 -9.68
N THR A 100 8.42 -6.33 -10.50
CA THR A 100 9.78 -5.82 -10.39
C THR A 100 9.74 -4.29 -10.46
N LEU A 101 10.87 -3.65 -10.19
CA LEU A 101 11.01 -2.20 -10.36
C LEU A 101 10.73 -1.71 -11.79
N ASP A 102 10.82 -2.58 -12.80
CA ASP A 102 10.50 -2.28 -14.21
C ASP A 102 9.03 -2.50 -14.57
N PHE A 103 8.21 -3.04 -13.66
CA PHE A 103 6.80 -3.23 -13.92
C PHE A 103 6.11 -1.86 -14.06
N GLU A 104 5.36 -1.65 -15.14
CA GLU A 104 4.67 -0.38 -15.39
C GLU A 104 3.33 -0.30 -14.65
N VAL A 105 3.18 0.73 -13.83
CA VAL A 105 1.89 1.11 -13.22
C VAL A 105 1.15 2.01 -14.20
N ARG A 106 -0.07 1.59 -14.55
CA ARG A 106 -0.94 2.29 -15.50
C ARG A 106 -2.26 2.65 -14.86
N THR A 107 -2.57 3.95 -14.80
CA THR A 107 -3.87 4.44 -14.38
C THR A 107 -4.62 5.02 -15.58
N ASN A 108 -5.73 4.41 -15.97
CA ASN A 108 -6.58 4.89 -17.07
C ASN A 108 -7.76 5.73 -16.52
N SER A 109 -7.46 6.68 -15.64
CA SER A 109 -8.47 7.46 -14.90
C SER A 109 -8.19 8.97 -15.00
N THR A 110 -8.51 9.72 -13.95
CA THR A 110 -8.36 11.19 -13.87
C THR A 110 -6.91 11.65 -14.05
N ILE A 111 -5.93 10.82 -13.68
CA ILE A 111 -4.51 11.04 -13.93
C ILE A 111 -4.01 9.87 -14.76
N ASN A 112 -3.48 10.15 -15.94
CA ASN A 112 -2.80 9.15 -16.76
C ASN A 112 -1.35 9.01 -16.29
N VAL A 113 -1.12 8.06 -15.38
CA VAL A 113 0.23 7.63 -15.00
C VAL A 113 0.56 6.40 -15.84
N ASN A 114 1.73 6.43 -16.47
CA ASN A 114 2.37 5.26 -17.06
C ASN A 114 3.86 5.34 -16.73
N LEU A 115 4.21 4.86 -15.53
CA LEU A 115 5.57 4.92 -14.99
C LEU A 115 5.95 3.56 -14.43
N PRO A 116 7.24 3.17 -14.51
CA PRO A 116 7.71 1.97 -13.86
C PRO A 116 7.70 2.15 -12.33
N ILE A 117 7.54 1.06 -11.58
CA ILE A 117 7.50 1.10 -10.10
C ILE A 117 8.69 1.86 -9.53
N ARG A 118 9.90 1.72 -10.10
CA ARG A 118 11.12 2.47 -9.69
C ARG A 118 10.91 3.97 -9.52
N ASP A 119 10.07 4.58 -10.35
CA ASP A 119 9.83 6.04 -10.36
C ASP A 119 8.71 6.46 -9.38
N LEU A 120 8.10 5.50 -8.69
CA LEU A 120 7.02 5.70 -7.72
C LEU A 120 7.43 5.33 -6.29
N MET A 121 8.64 4.80 -6.09
CA MET A 121 9.10 4.32 -4.79
C MET A 121 9.55 5.44 -3.82
N ASP A 122 9.92 6.61 -4.35
CA ASP A 122 10.43 7.74 -3.58
C ASP A 122 9.44 8.91 -3.62
N ILE A 123 8.80 9.18 -2.48
CA ILE A 123 7.80 10.26 -2.36
C ILE A 123 8.41 11.66 -2.52
N GLY A 124 9.73 11.79 -2.35
CA GLY A 124 10.48 13.04 -2.46
C GLY A 124 11.05 13.30 -3.85
N ASN A 125 10.80 12.43 -4.83
CA ASN A 125 11.30 12.61 -6.18
C ASN A 125 10.57 13.73 -6.94
N ASP A 126 11.05 14.05 -8.16
CA ASP A 126 10.51 15.13 -8.99
C ASP A 126 9.03 14.93 -9.37
N PHE A 127 8.55 13.69 -9.43
CA PHE A 127 7.18 13.38 -9.85
C PHE A 127 6.17 13.49 -8.70
N LEU A 128 6.51 12.92 -7.54
CA LEU A 128 5.62 12.86 -6.36
C LEU A 128 5.79 14.10 -5.47
N CYS A 129 7.02 14.46 -5.13
CA CYS A 129 7.41 15.67 -4.40
C CYS A 129 6.52 16.03 -3.19
N TYR A 130 6.29 15.09 -2.28
CA TYR A 130 5.55 15.33 -1.03
C TYR A 130 6.25 14.77 0.21
N THR A 131 5.71 15.09 1.39
CA THR A 131 6.14 14.54 2.68
C THR A 131 4.94 14.41 3.62
N TYR A 132 5.13 13.72 4.75
CA TYR A 132 4.16 13.61 5.84
C TYR A 132 4.64 14.37 7.07
N ASP A 133 3.71 15.02 7.77
CA ASP A 133 4.01 15.77 9.00
C ASP A 133 4.60 14.87 10.11
N PHE A 134 4.17 13.60 10.17
CA PHE A 134 4.59 12.64 11.17
C PHE A 134 4.70 11.23 10.58
N LEU A 135 5.63 10.41 11.08
CA LEU A 135 5.78 8.99 10.73
C LEU A 135 5.49 8.09 11.94
N TYR A 136 5.38 6.78 11.71
CA TYR A 136 5.18 5.75 12.75
C TYR A 136 6.47 5.21 13.35
#